data_AF-A0A5C6PTI5-F1
#
_entry.id   AF-A0A5C6PTI5-F1
#
_cell.length_a   1.000
_cell.length_b   1.000
_cell.length_c   1.000
_cell.angle_alpha   90.00
_cell.angle_beta   90.00
_cell.angle_gamma   90.00
#
_symmetry.space_group_name_H-M   'P 1'
#
loop_
_entity.id
_entity.type
_entity.pdbx_description
1 polymer ?
#
loop_
_entity_poly.entity_id
_entity_poly.type
_entity_poly.pdbx_seq_one_letter_code
_entity_poly.pdbx_strand_id
1 'polypeptide(L)'
;ELFLPTIMPPEEHGQAFRSPHGLYSTLSHPLIMTSLGRGREVQHLVNLFARLANDNIGYVDWTPYLPTIFTRILRSLNLPVGVSQMVAPRYLTNSYDIGHLVLWITALLGGPGNPAQKELSCLFHSIASFYHPSNHGRWQRRPPCPPERHAGPSWITLVPDSQRLTDADLQDFTRSLIGAALLAMFSPPNPTNPPSPPSPPNPPIPPSPPNPPSAPNPPSPPSPPNPPNPPSPPNPPSPPSPPSPPNPPSPPNPPSPPSPPSHPIPPSPPNPPSPPSPPNPPSPPSFSVSLALSWCCSKTGSTDAAFALQNLALLTPELAIPPVLEKTYAAMETLTEPHTLTATLSCMIGMARSLVAPQDRYPEGRAHVLPLLMGSLPGVDPNDFSKCMITFQFITTFTTLVPIVDCSSAPSRHGDLTELEKDLCFASVEFEDFVLQFLDRCFALIDSSTLEQTRDEMETDTQTHLESLVELGLSSTVSTILTQCSTDIYKVALQKVYNFATSNIFETCVSGRMVADVCRAAAKV
;
A
#
# COMPACT_ATOMS: atom_id res chain seq x y z
N GLU A 1 33.42 -1.24 2.93
CA GLU A 1 32.05 -0.69 3.08
C GLU A 1 31.67 -0.45 4.54
N LEU A 2 31.66 -1.48 5.39
CA LEU A 2 31.07 -1.39 6.74
C LEU A 2 31.86 -0.56 7.77
N PHE A 3 33.20 -0.53 7.67
CA PHE A 3 34.07 0.07 8.70
C PHE A 3 34.61 1.47 8.33
N LEU A 4 34.33 1.96 7.14
CA LEU A 4 34.85 3.24 6.67
C LEU A 4 33.88 4.35 7.12
N PRO A 5 34.30 5.27 8.01
CA PRO A 5 33.43 6.35 8.46
C PRO A 5 33.22 7.36 7.32
N THR A 6 31.96 7.59 6.96
CA THR A 6 31.53 8.56 5.95
C THR A 6 30.98 9.84 6.55
N ILE A 7 30.52 9.81 7.81
CA ILE A 7 30.04 10.97 8.57
C ILE A 7 31.17 11.48 9.44
N MET A 8 31.72 12.65 9.10
CA MET A 8 32.73 13.34 9.88
C MET A 8 32.45 14.85 9.87
N PRO A 9 32.85 15.58 10.93
CA PRO A 9 32.74 17.03 10.94
C PRO A 9 33.62 17.65 9.84
N PRO A 10 33.22 18.81 9.24
CA PRO A 10 33.93 19.44 8.13
C PRO A 10 35.41 19.73 8.41
N GLU A 11 35.75 19.96 9.67
CA GLU A 11 37.12 20.25 10.13
C GLU A 11 38.08 19.06 9.92
N GLU A 12 37.56 17.82 9.97
CA GLU A 12 38.34 16.59 9.86
C GLU A 12 38.38 16.02 8.43
N HIS A 13 37.62 16.61 7.50
CA HIS A 13 37.55 16.17 6.11
C HIS A 13 38.93 16.16 5.42
N GLY A 14 39.82 17.07 5.80
CA GLY A 14 41.19 17.14 5.27
C GLY A 14 42.04 15.89 5.57
N GLN A 15 41.83 15.24 6.71
CA GLN A 15 42.64 14.09 7.15
C GLN A 15 42.15 12.77 6.56
N ALA A 16 40.83 12.58 6.50
CA ALA A 16 40.24 11.33 6.06
C ALA A 16 40.02 11.24 4.54
N PHE A 17 39.69 12.37 3.90
CA PHE A 17 39.26 12.38 2.51
C PHE A 17 40.35 12.85 1.54
N ARG A 18 41.09 13.92 1.87
CA ARG A 18 42.09 14.55 0.98
C ARG A 18 43.52 14.04 1.15
N SER A 19 43.77 13.07 2.04
CA SER A 19 45.11 12.49 2.19
C SER A 19 45.52 11.66 0.97
N PRO A 20 46.83 11.49 0.68
CA PRO A 20 47.33 10.69 -0.46
C PRO A 20 46.87 9.22 -0.45
N HIS A 21 46.46 8.71 0.71
CA HIS A 21 45.89 7.37 0.92
C HIS A 21 44.39 7.41 1.29
N GLY A 22 43.76 8.57 1.16
CA GLY A 22 42.35 8.80 1.49
C GLY A 22 41.40 8.27 0.43
N LEU A 23 40.10 8.27 0.75
CA LEU A 23 39.03 7.84 -0.16
C LEU A 23 39.08 8.51 -1.55
N TYR A 24 39.57 9.75 -1.64
CA TYR A 24 39.67 10.46 -2.91
C TYR A 24 40.81 9.97 -3.80
N SER A 25 41.92 9.47 -3.25
CA SER A 25 42.98 8.87 -4.09
C SER A 25 42.53 7.55 -4.73
N THR A 26 41.53 6.90 -4.11
CA THR A 26 40.82 5.73 -4.64
C THR A 26 39.82 6.12 -5.75
N LEU A 27 39.17 7.29 -5.66
CA LEU A 27 38.31 7.85 -6.71
C LEU A 27 39.09 8.42 -7.91
N SER A 28 40.26 9.03 -7.66
CA SER A 28 41.10 9.64 -8.68
C SER A 28 41.92 8.64 -9.50
N HIS A 29 41.92 7.36 -9.13
CA HIS A 29 42.62 6.34 -9.90
C HIS A 29 41.77 5.97 -11.13
N PRO A 30 42.18 6.33 -12.36
CA PRO A 30 41.41 6.03 -13.56
C PRO A 30 41.19 4.53 -13.71
N LEU A 31 42.06 3.67 -13.19
CA LEU A 31 41.83 2.22 -13.19
C LEU A 31 40.64 1.80 -12.30
N ILE A 32 40.26 2.49 -11.23
CA ILE A 32 39.07 2.08 -10.46
C ILE A 32 37.78 2.46 -11.24
N MET A 33 37.74 3.63 -11.89
CA MET A 33 36.61 4.00 -12.76
C MET A 33 36.61 3.35 -14.16
N THR A 34 37.74 2.82 -14.63
CA THR A 34 37.89 2.22 -15.98
C THR A 34 38.11 0.71 -15.95
N SER A 35 38.60 0.14 -14.84
CA SER A 35 38.95 -1.29 -14.65
C SER A 35 38.13 -2.02 -13.58
N LEU A 36 37.12 -1.41 -12.95
CA LEU A 36 36.13 -2.16 -12.16
C LEU A 36 35.26 -3.00 -13.10
N GLY A 37 35.73 -4.22 -13.39
CA GLY A 37 34.93 -5.28 -13.99
C GLY A 37 33.70 -5.61 -13.14
N ARG A 38 32.66 -6.18 -13.75
CA ARG A 38 31.34 -6.50 -13.17
C ARG A 38 31.39 -7.56 -12.03
N GLY A 39 32.09 -7.28 -10.93
CA GLY A 39 32.21 -8.14 -9.73
C GLY A 39 31.44 -7.61 -8.52
N ARG A 40 31.18 -8.47 -7.52
CA ARG A 40 30.48 -8.10 -6.27
C ARG A 40 31.18 -6.97 -5.49
N GLU A 41 32.49 -6.87 -5.59
CA GLU A 41 33.31 -5.82 -4.97
C GLU A 41 32.92 -4.41 -5.46
N VAL A 42 32.48 -4.29 -6.72
CA VAL A 42 32.02 -3.02 -7.30
C VAL A 42 30.72 -2.55 -6.67
N GLN A 43 29.83 -3.48 -6.30
CA GLN A 43 28.57 -3.14 -5.63
C GLN A 43 28.83 -2.54 -4.25
N HIS A 44 29.76 -3.12 -3.49
CA HIS A 44 30.18 -2.59 -2.18
C HIS A 44 30.83 -1.20 -2.29
N LEU A 45 31.53 -0.92 -3.38
CA LEU A 45 32.08 0.40 -3.69
C LEU A 45 30.99 1.41 -4.05
N VAL A 46 30.02 1.03 -4.88
CA VAL A 46 28.87 1.89 -5.23
C VAL A 46 28.06 2.24 -3.98
N ASN A 47 27.79 1.27 -3.10
CA ASN A 47 27.09 1.52 -1.84
C ASN A 47 27.88 2.45 -0.91
N LEU A 48 29.21 2.30 -0.88
CA LEU A 48 30.09 3.18 -0.10
C LEU A 48 30.07 4.61 -0.65
N PHE A 49 30.14 4.80 -1.97
CA PHE A 49 30.09 6.11 -2.59
C PHE A 49 28.71 6.76 -2.50
N ALA A 50 27.63 5.99 -2.60
CA ALA A 50 26.27 6.46 -2.38
C ALA A 50 26.09 7.04 -0.97
N ARG A 51 26.57 6.32 0.05
CA ARG A 51 26.57 6.80 1.45
C ARG A 51 27.48 8.00 1.63
N LEU A 52 28.69 7.97 1.08
CA LEU A 52 29.62 9.10 1.15
C LEU A 52 29.02 10.39 0.56
N ALA A 53 28.37 10.28 -0.61
CA ALA A 53 27.72 11.41 -1.26
C ALA A 53 26.55 11.95 -0.39
N ASN A 54 25.73 11.06 0.15
CA ASN A 54 24.60 11.45 1.02
C ASN A 54 25.05 12.13 2.31
N ASP A 55 26.13 11.63 2.92
CA ASP A 55 26.63 12.14 4.20
C ASP A 55 27.38 13.47 4.06
N ASN A 56 27.85 13.82 2.86
CA ASN A 56 28.72 14.97 2.60
C ASN A 56 28.25 15.84 1.42
N ILE A 57 26.95 16.13 1.36
CA ILE A 57 26.34 16.95 0.31
C ILE A 57 26.95 18.36 0.32
N GLY A 58 27.52 18.78 -0.82
CA GLY A 58 28.15 20.10 -1.00
C GLY A 58 29.61 20.21 -0.57
N TYR A 59 30.18 19.16 0.05
CA TYR A 59 31.60 19.12 0.45
C TYR A 59 32.48 18.37 -0.55
N VAL A 60 31.87 17.55 -1.41
CA VAL A 60 32.52 16.75 -2.45
C VAL A 60 32.13 17.26 -3.84
N ASP A 61 33.10 17.61 -4.68
CA ASP A 61 32.84 17.93 -6.08
C ASP A 61 32.78 16.65 -6.93
N TRP A 62 31.56 16.27 -7.30
CA TRP A 62 31.29 15.09 -8.14
C TRP A 62 31.20 15.41 -9.62
N THR A 63 31.24 16.68 -10.01
CA THR A 63 31.07 17.17 -11.39
C THR A 63 31.91 16.41 -12.43
N PRO A 64 33.22 16.17 -12.24
CA PRO A 64 34.02 15.46 -13.25
C PRO A 64 33.65 13.98 -13.41
N TYR A 65 32.95 13.40 -12.43
CA TYR A 65 32.60 11.98 -12.41
C TYR A 65 31.16 11.71 -12.91
N LEU A 66 30.30 12.73 -13.01
CA LEU A 66 28.88 12.59 -13.38
C LEU A 66 28.66 11.75 -14.64
N PRO A 67 29.31 12.01 -15.80
CA PRO A 67 29.03 11.24 -17.02
C PRO A 67 29.35 9.74 -16.87
N THR A 68 30.38 9.43 -16.09
CA THR A 68 30.78 8.02 -15.85
C THR A 68 29.79 7.33 -14.91
N ILE A 69 29.28 8.05 -13.89
CA ILE A 69 28.27 7.56 -12.96
C ILE A 69 26.97 7.26 -13.72
N PHE A 70 26.43 8.22 -14.46
CA PHE A 70 25.17 8.05 -15.20
C PHE A 70 25.26 6.98 -16.30
N THR A 71 26.38 6.89 -17.03
CA THR A 71 26.61 5.82 -18.01
C THR A 71 26.61 4.43 -17.35
N ARG A 72 27.18 4.30 -16.14
CA ARG A 72 27.18 3.04 -15.38
C ARG A 72 25.77 2.69 -14.89
N ILE A 73 25.01 3.67 -14.41
CA ILE A 73 23.62 3.48 -14.00
C ILE A 73 22.79 2.96 -15.18
N LEU A 74 22.88 3.61 -16.35
CA LEU A 74 22.19 3.16 -17.56
C LEU A 74 22.54 1.70 -17.92
N ARG A 75 23.83 1.34 -17.88
CA ARG A 75 24.28 -0.04 -18.19
C ARG A 75 23.79 -1.06 -17.16
N SER A 76 23.59 -0.64 -15.90
CA SER A 76 23.09 -1.50 -14.83
C SER A 76 21.60 -1.80 -14.93
N LEU A 77 20.84 -0.97 -15.64
CA LEU A 77 19.44 -1.23 -15.95
C LEU A 77 19.27 -2.47 -16.86
N ASN A 78 20.37 -2.96 -17.46
CA ASN A 78 20.42 -4.16 -18.31
C ASN A 78 19.39 -4.14 -19.44
N LEU A 79 19.19 -2.97 -20.05
CA LEU A 79 18.22 -2.78 -21.13
C LEU A 79 18.70 -3.48 -22.42
N PRO A 80 17.82 -4.22 -23.13
CA PRO A 80 18.17 -4.79 -24.42
C PRO A 80 18.26 -3.68 -25.46
N VAL A 81 19.46 -3.46 -26.01
CA VAL A 81 19.69 -2.48 -27.07
C VAL A 81 20.25 -3.19 -28.29
N GLY A 82 19.56 -3.08 -29.44
CA GLY A 82 19.96 -3.66 -30.72
C GLY A 82 19.23 -4.96 -31.12
N VAL A 83 19.45 -5.41 -32.35
CA VAL A 83 18.86 -6.62 -32.93
C VAL A 83 19.49 -7.88 -32.34
N SER A 84 18.71 -8.62 -31.55
CA SER A 84 18.93 -10.03 -31.15
C SER A 84 20.37 -10.39 -30.72
N GLN A 85 20.99 -9.60 -29.85
CA GLN A 85 22.18 -10.06 -29.12
C GLN A 85 21.74 -10.66 -27.78
N MET A 86 21.70 -11.99 -27.70
CA MET A 86 21.53 -12.71 -26.42
C MET A 86 22.73 -12.41 -25.52
N VAL A 87 22.55 -11.52 -24.55
CA VAL A 87 23.53 -11.32 -23.46
C VAL A 87 23.53 -12.60 -22.60
N ALA A 88 24.68 -13.25 -22.48
CA ALA A 88 24.77 -14.53 -21.77
C ALA A 88 24.31 -14.44 -20.30
N PRO A 89 23.67 -15.49 -19.73
CA PRO A 89 23.09 -15.46 -18.37
C PRO A 89 24.06 -15.11 -17.24
N ARG A 90 25.37 -15.34 -17.42
CA ARG A 90 26.42 -15.01 -16.44
C ARG A 90 26.58 -13.49 -16.20
N TYR A 91 26.00 -12.64 -17.05
CA TYR A 91 26.08 -11.18 -16.94
C TYR A 91 24.88 -10.53 -16.21
N LEU A 92 23.85 -11.31 -15.87
CA LEU A 92 22.59 -10.84 -15.23
C LEU A 92 22.64 -10.84 -13.69
N THR A 93 23.72 -11.35 -13.08
CA THR A 93 23.79 -11.62 -11.64
C THR A 93 24.30 -10.47 -10.78
N ASN A 94 24.76 -9.37 -11.38
CA ASN A 94 25.27 -8.18 -10.69
C ASN A 94 24.48 -6.93 -11.10
N SER A 95 23.17 -6.94 -10.82
CA SER A 95 22.38 -5.70 -10.79
C SER A 95 22.79 -4.89 -9.56
N TYR A 96 23.17 -3.63 -9.75
CA TYR A 96 23.31 -2.71 -8.61
C TYR A 96 21.96 -2.58 -7.89
N ASP A 97 22.02 -2.34 -6.59
CA ASP A 97 20.83 -2.03 -5.81
C ASP A 97 20.30 -0.65 -6.20
N ILE A 98 19.07 -0.61 -6.74
CA ILE A 98 18.41 0.63 -7.17
C ILE A 98 18.30 1.60 -5.99
N GLY A 99 18.09 1.13 -4.76
CA GLY A 99 18.00 2.00 -3.58
C GLY A 99 19.28 2.81 -3.37
N HIS A 100 20.45 2.18 -3.49
CA HIS A 100 21.73 2.85 -3.37
C HIS A 100 22.05 3.75 -4.58
N LEU A 101 21.60 3.38 -5.79
CA LEU A 101 21.74 4.25 -6.97
C LEU A 101 20.89 5.52 -6.85
N VAL A 102 19.65 5.39 -6.38
CA VAL A 102 18.72 6.50 -6.17
C VAL A 102 19.23 7.43 -5.08
N LEU A 103 19.73 6.86 -3.97
CA LEU A 103 20.39 7.63 -2.91
C LEU A 103 21.57 8.43 -3.48
N TRP A 104 22.39 7.78 -4.31
CA TRP A 104 23.54 8.44 -4.91
C TRP A 104 23.12 9.56 -5.87
N ILE A 105 22.16 9.32 -6.78
CA ILE A 105 21.66 10.35 -7.70
C ILE A 105 21.08 11.53 -6.90
N THR A 106 20.26 11.26 -5.88
CA THR A 106 19.59 12.31 -5.11
C THR A 106 20.60 13.19 -4.38
N ALA A 107 21.65 12.60 -3.81
CA ALA A 107 22.73 13.34 -3.15
C ALA A 107 23.60 14.17 -4.11
N LEU A 108 23.57 13.85 -5.42
CA LEU A 108 24.29 14.58 -6.47
C LEU A 108 23.48 15.75 -7.04
N LEU A 109 22.17 15.84 -6.75
CA LEU A 109 21.32 16.92 -7.23
C LEU A 109 21.50 18.19 -6.38
N GLY A 110 21.36 19.35 -7.02
CA GLY A 110 21.49 20.65 -6.40
C GLY A 110 22.88 21.29 -6.58
N GLY A 111 23.01 22.52 -6.08
CA GLY A 111 24.20 23.35 -6.29
C GLY A 111 24.15 24.22 -7.56
N PRO A 112 25.10 25.16 -7.71
CA PRO A 112 25.08 26.17 -8.78
C PRO A 112 25.12 25.52 -10.17
N GLY A 113 24.05 25.70 -10.95
CA GLY A 113 23.91 25.20 -12.32
C GLY A 113 23.54 23.72 -12.45
N ASN A 114 23.34 23.02 -11.33
CA ASN A 114 22.81 21.65 -11.22
C ASN A 114 23.17 20.71 -12.39
N PRO A 115 24.47 20.44 -12.64
CA PRO A 115 24.92 19.66 -13.79
C PRO A 115 24.42 18.20 -13.75
N ALA A 116 24.15 17.66 -12.57
CA ALA A 116 23.60 16.33 -12.38
C ALA A 116 22.16 16.21 -12.93
N GLN A 117 21.36 17.28 -12.84
CA GLN A 117 20.00 17.32 -13.38
C GLN A 117 19.99 17.13 -14.90
N LYS A 118 20.95 17.72 -15.62
CA LYS A 118 21.07 17.56 -17.08
C LYS A 118 21.35 16.11 -17.49
N GLU A 119 22.25 15.44 -16.78
CA GLU A 119 22.55 14.02 -17.01
C GLU A 119 21.36 13.13 -16.64
N LEU A 120 20.63 13.47 -15.58
CA LEU A 120 19.40 12.78 -15.18
C LEU A 120 18.30 12.90 -16.25
N SER A 121 18.08 14.09 -16.79
CA SER A 121 17.14 14.28 -17.91
C SER A 121 17.56 13.43 -19.11
N CYS A 122 18.85 13.43 -19.48
CA CYS A 122 19.36 12.62 -20.59
C CYS A 122 19.14 11.12 -20.37
N LEU A 123 19.35 10.64 -19.14
CA LEU A 123 19.07 9.26 -18.75
C LEU A 123 17.60 8.91 -18.99
N PHE A 124 16.66 9.71 -18.47
CA PHE A 124 15.22 9.46 -18.62
C PHE A 124 14.74 9.52 -20.07
N HIS A 125 15.26 10.45 -20.88
CA HIS A 125 14.99 10.48 -22.32
C HIS A 125 15.46 9.20 -23.03
N SER A 126 16.61 8.66 -22.62
CA SER A 126 17.18 7.45 -23.22
C SER A 126 16.40 6.17 -22.87
N ILE A 127 15.73 6.15 -21.72
CA ILE A 127 14.96 4.99 -21.25
C ILE A 127 13.45 5.12 -21.47
N ALA A 128 12.95 6.28 -21.95
CA ALA A 128 11.53 6.57 -22.10
C ALA A 128 10.78 5.52 -22.93
N SER A 129 11.39 4.98 -23.98
CA SER A 129 10.78 3.92 -24.80
C SER A 129 10.50 2.64 -24.01
N PHE A 130 11.30 2.31 -23.00
CA PHE A 130 11.10 1.13 -22.15
C PHE A 130 9.96 1.29 -21.13
N TYR A 131 9.46 2.51 -20.92
CA TYR A 131 8.29 2.78 -20.07
C TYR A 131 6.97 2.73 -20.84
N HIS A 132 7.00 2.56 -22.16
CA HIS A 132 5.79 2.43 -22.95
C HIS A 132 4.99 1.19 -22.51
N PRO A 133 3.66 1.28 -22.30
CA PRO A 133 2.83 0.16 -21.84
C PRO A 133 2.96 -1.12 -22.67
N SER A 134 3.41 -1.04 -23.92
CA SER A 134 3.61 -2.23 -24.78
C SER A 134 4.94 -2.96 -24.56
N ASN A 135 5.90 -2.39 -23.82
CA ASN A 135 7.28 -2.91 -23.72
C ASN A 135 7.52 -3.62 -22.37
N HIS A 136 7.16 -4.91 -22.28
CA HIS A 136 7.27 -5.72 -21.06
C HIS A 136 8.52 -6.63 -21.01
N GLY A 137 9.10 -6.85 -19.82
CA GLY A 137 10.11 -7.89 -19.65
C GLY A 137 10.77 -8.06 -18.27
N ARG A 138 11.76 -8.96 -18.21
CA ARG A 138 12.28 -9.66 -17.01
C ARG A 138 13.22 -8.83 -16.11
N TRP A 139 13.21 -7.51 -16.21
CA TRP A 139 14.15 -6.62 -15.50
C TRP A 139 13.65 -6.19 -14.11
N GLN A 140 12.51 -6.71 -13.65
CA GLN A 140 11.57 -6.04 -12.75
C GLN A 140 11.47 -6.63 -11.32
N ARG A 141 12.39 -6.29 -10.38
CA ARG A 141 12.28 -6.69 -8.95
C ARG A 141 12.79 -5.60 -7.98
N ARG A 142 12.16 -5.50 -6.79
CA ARG A 142 12.40 -4.53 -5.70
C ARG A 142 13.34 -5.07 -4.58
N PRO A 143 13.99 -4.16 -3.83
CA PRO A 143 14.03 -4.20 -2.36
C PRO A 143 13.60 -2.86 -1.70
N PRO A 144 13.35 -2.81 -0.38
CA PRO A 144 12.82 -1.64 0.33
C PRO A 144 13.89 -0.58 0.66
N CYS A 145 13.49 0.70 0.75
CA CYS A 145 14.35 1.83 1.13
C CYS A 145 14.09 2.29 2.58
N PRO A 146 15.14 2.70 3.33
CA PRO A 146 15.01 3.23 4.68
C PRO A 146 14.52 4.69 4.69
N PRO A 147 13.84 5.13 5.76
CA PRO A 147 13.41 6.51 5.93
C PRO A 147 14.61 7.45 6.15
N GLU A 148 14.58 8.63 5.52
CA GLU A 148 15.52 9.70 5.87
C GLU A 148 14.95 10.52 7.04
N ARG A 149 15.86 10.88 7.95
CA ARG A 149 15.56 11.34 9.31
C ARG A 149 15.14 12.80 9.29
N HIS A 150 14.06 13.10 10.02
CA HIS A 150 13.79 14.47 10.42
C HIS A 150 15.01 15.01 11.18
N ALA A 151 15.58 16.12 10.73
CA ALA A 151 16.65 16.77 11.46
C ALA A 151 16.15 18.14 11.94
N GLY A 152 15.66 18.17 13.18
CA GLY A 152 15.92 19.33 14.03
C GLY A 152 17.44 19.50 14.23
N PRO A 153 17.91 20.56 14.91
CA PRO A 153 19.35 20.74 15.16
C PRO A 153 19.91 19.48 15.80
N SER A 154 20.79 18.79 15.07
CA SER A 154 21.40 17.54 15.47
C SER A 154 22.92 17.66 15.29
N TRP A 155 23.67 16.73 15.88
CA TRP A 155 25.13 16.67 15.76
C TRP A 155 25.61 16.33 14.33
N ILE A 156 24.68 16.06 13.41
CA ILE A 156 24.93 15.74 12.01
C ILE A 156 25.16 17.05 11.23
N THR A 157 26.20 17.08 10.41
CA THR A 157 26.60 18.23 9.59
C THR A 157 25.44 18.71 8.72
N LEU A 158 25.11 20.01 8.82
CA LEU A 158 24.07 20.61 7.99
C LEU A 158 24.52 20.78 6.54
N VAL A 159 23.59 20.59 5.61
CA VAL A 159 23.81 20.84 4.18
C VAL A 159 24.00 22.35 3.96
N PRO A 160 25.07 22.78 3.27
CA PRO A 160 25.30 24.19 2.96
C PRO A 160 24.12 24.80 2.18
N ASP A 161 23.77 26.05 2.48
CA ASP A 161 22.64 26.73 1.82
C ASP A 161 22.81 26.82 0.29
N SER A 162 24.06 26.91 -0.19
CA SER A 162 24.39 26.94 -1.63
C SER A 162 24.13 25.63 -2.38
N GLN A 163 23.94 24.52 -1.64
CA GLN A 163 23.72 23.18 -2.20
C GLN A 163 22.27 22.71 -2.03
N ARG A 164 21.41 23.52 -1.39
CA ARG A 164 19.99 23.19 -1.24
C ARG A 164 19.28 23.25 -2.59
N LEU A 165 18.32 22.34 -2.78
CA LEU A 165 17.46 22.33 -3.96
C LEU A 165 16.57 23.57 -3.96
N THR A 166 16.56 24.30 -5.08
CA THR A 166 15.66 25.43 -5.30
C THR A 166 14.34 24.96 -5.91
N ASP A 167 13.29 25.79 -5.86
CA ASP A 167 12.01 25.46 -6.50
C ASP A 167 12.15 25.22 -8.01
N ALA A 168 13.07 25.92 -8.67
CA ALA A 168 13.38 25.72 -10.08
C ALA A 168 13.98 24.31 -10.33
N ASP A 169 14.90 23.87 -9.46
CA ASP A 169 15.48 22.52 -9.55
C ASP A 169 14.42 21.43 -9.37
N LEU A 170 13.46 21.65 -8.45
CA LEU A 170 12.36 20.71 -8.23
C LEU A 170 11.42 20.62 -9.44
N GLN A 171 11.15 21.74 -10.10
CA GLN A 171 10.36 21.75 -11.33
C GLN A 171 11.06 21.01 -12.48
N ASP A 172 12.37 21.23 -12.67
CA ASP A 172 13.14 20.54 -13.71
C ASP A 172 13.27 19.04 -13.45
N PHE A 173 13.39 18.66 -12.18
CA PHE A 173 13.29 17.27 -11.74
C PHE A 173 11.94 16.67 -12.11
N THR A 174 10.83 17.31 -11.74
CA THR A 174 9.48 16.82 -12.06
C THR A 174 9.26 16.70 -13.57
N ARG A 175 9.66 17.70 -14.36
CA ARG A 175 9.55 17.66 -15.84
C ARG A 175 10.28 16.47 -16.44
N SER A 176 11.40 16.08 -15.84
CA SER A 176 12.22 14.96 -16.34
C SER A 176 11.60 13.59 -16.05
N LEU A 177 10.91 13.43 -14.92
CA LEU A 177 10.34 12.15 -14.49
C LEU A 177 8.87 11.96 -14.88
N ILE A 178 8.10 13.04 -14.99
CA ILE A 178 6.64 12.96 -15.18
C ILE A 178 6.26 12.20 -16.44
N GLY A 179 7.00 12.38 -17.55
CA GLY A 179 6.75 11.65 -18.80
C GLY A 179 6.87 10.13 -18.63
N ALA A 180 7.92 9.67 -17.93
CA ALA A 180 8.12 8.25 -17.65
C ALA A 180 7.06 7.72 -16.67
N ALA A 181 6.70 8.50 -15.65
CA ALA A 181 5.67 8.12 -14.67
C ALA A 181 4.27 8.00 -15.31
N LEU A 182 3.90 8.92 -16.19
CA LEU A 182 2.63 8.90 -16.93
C LEU A 182 2.53 7.72 -17.90
N LEU A 183 3.64 7.32 -18.53
CA LEU A 183 3.69 6.12 -19.37
C LEU A 183 3.59 4.84 -18.52
N ALA A 184 4.27 4.81 -17.38
CA ALA A 184 4.23 3.69 -16.45
C ALA A 184 2.84 3.48 -15.82
N MET A 185 2.04 4.54 -15.67
CA MET A 185 0.69 4.51 -15.11
C MET A 185 -0.23 3.48 -15.78
N PHE A 186 -0.09 3.31 -17.10
CA PHE A 186 -0.92 2.38 -17.88
C PHE A 186 -0.24 1.02 -18.12
N SER A 187 0.91 0.77 -17.51
CA SER A 187 1.56 -0.53 -17.60
C SER A 187 0.75 -1.56 -16.79
N PRO A 188 0.30 -2.67 -17.40
CA PRO A 188 -0.45 -3.68 -16.68
C PRO A 188 0.39 -4.21 -15.50
N PRO A 189 -0.28 -4.56 -14.38
CA PRO A 189 0.40 -5.23 -13.28
C PRO A 189 1.07 -6.49 -13.84
N ASN A 190 2.36 -6.65 -13.58
CA ASN A 190 3.14 -7.80 -14.05
C ASN A 190 2.33 -9.05 -13.71
N PRO A 191 2.10 -10.01 -14.64
CA PRO A 191 1.49 -11.26 -14.25
C PRO A 191 2.32 -11.81 -13.10
N THR A 192 1.72 -11.89 -11.91
CA THR A 192 2.23 -12.78 -10.89
C THR A 192 2.49 -14.08 -11.64
N ASN A 193 3.76 -14.53 -11.69
CA ASN A 193 4.04 -15.83 -12.28
C ASN A 193 2.95 -16.77 -11.76
N PRO A 194 2.22 -17.51 -12.62
CA PRO A 194 1.25 -18.46 -12.14
C PRO A 194 1.92 -19.27 -11.04
N PRO A 195 1.24 -19.58 -9.91
CA PRO A 195 1.81 -20.43 -8.89
C PRO A 195 2.46 -21.60 -9.62
N SER A 196 3.74 -21.82 -9.36
CA SER A 196 4.50 -22.85 -10.07
C SER A 196 3.64 -24.10 -10.08
N PRO A 197 3.40 -24.74 -11.24
CA PRO A 197 2.54 -25.91 -11.29
C PRO A 197 3.00 -26.84 -10.16
N PRO A 198 2.08 -27.40 -9.35
CA PRO A 198 2.47 -28.31 -8.28
C PRO A 198 3.40 -29.33 -8.92
N SER A 199 4.58 -29.51 -8.29
CA SER A 199 5.57 -30.44 -8.81
C SER A 199 4.86 -31.74 -9.16
N PRO A 200 5.08 -32.31 -10.36
CA PRO A 200 4.41 -33.55 -10.72
C PRO A 200 4.63 -34.53 -9.57
N PRO A 201 3.59 -35.27 -9.13
CA PRO A 201 3.75 -36.25 -8.08
C PRO A 201 4.94 -37.14 -8.48
N ASN A 202 5.87 -37.34 -7.54
CA ASN A 202 7.02 -38.20 -7.78
C ASN A 202 6.51 -39.50 -8.43
N PRO A 203 7.16 -39.99 -9.50
CA PRO A 203 6.79 -41.26 -10.08
C PRO A 203 6.72 -42.30 -8.96
N PRO A 204 5.72 -43.20 -8.95
CA PRO A 204 5.62 -44.22 -7.92
C PRO A 204 6.96 -44.93 -7.82
N ILE A 205 7.51 -44.97 -6.60
CA ILE A 205 8.75 -45.69 -6.32
C ILE A 205 8.55 -47.11 -6.88
N PRO A 206 9.38 -47.57 -7.83
CA PRO A 206 9.27 -48.93 -8.31
C PRO A 206 9.39 -49.87 -7.11
N PRO A 207 8.56 -50.93 -7.04
CA PRO A 207 8.61 -51.85 -5.91
C PRO A 207 10.04 -52.36 -5.75
N SER A 208 10.57 -52.26 -4.54
CA SER A 208 11.89 -52.77 -4.23
C SER A 208 11.97 -54.24 -4.67
N PRO A 209 13.08 -54.69 -5.29
CA PRO A 209 13.23 -56.10 -5.63
C PRO A 209 13.04 -56.95 -4.36
N PRO A 210 12.35 -58.09 -4.46
CA PRO A 210 12.13 -58.95 -3.29
C PRO A 210 13.48 -59.34 -2.70
N ASN A 211 13.61 -59.16 -1.38
CA ASN A 211 14.80 -59.60 -0.66
C ASN A 211 15.02 -61.11 -0.90
N PRO A 212 16.25 -61.56 -1.16
CA PRO A 212 16.54 -62.99 -1.28
C PRO A 212 16.14 -63.72 0.00
N PRO A 213 15.67 -64.98 -0.10
CA PRO A 213 15.22 -65.75 1.06
C PRO A 213 16.35 -65.90 2.06
N SER A 214 16.13 -65.44 3.29
CA SER A 214 17.07 -65.63 4.39
C SER A 214 17.04 -67.09 4.85
N ALA A 215 18.22 -67.65 5.09
CA ALA A 215 18.40 -69.04 5.50
C ALA A 215 17.74 -69.34 6.87
N PRO A 216 17.37 -70.61 7.15
CA PRO A 216 16.63 -70.98 8.36
C PRO A 216 17.50 -70.84 9.61
N ASN A 217 16.99 -70.15 10.63
CA ASN A 217 17.60 -70.16 11.97
C ASN A 217 17.14 -71.39 12.78
N PRO A 218 18.03 -71.98 13.61
CA PRO A 218 17.78 -73.18 14.40
C PRO A 218 16.78 -72.96 15.56
N PRO A 219 16.12 -74.02 16.05
CA PRO A 219 15.07 -73.93 17.07
C PRO A 219 15.64 -73.54 18.45
N SER A 220 14.97 -72.59 19.10
CA SER A 220 15.32 -72.10 20.45
C SER A 220 14.25 -72.50 21.49
N PRO A 221 14.65 -72.71 22.76
CA PRO A 221 13.87 -73.40 23.81
C PRO A 221 12.64 -72.62 24.34
N PRO A 222 11.68 -73.31 24.99
CA PRO A 222 10.38 -72.75 25.38
C PRO A 222 10.43 -71.80 26.58
N SER A 223 9.69 -70.70 26.48
CA SER A 223 9.51 -69.68 27.53
C SER A 223 8.34 -69.99 28.48
N PRO A 224 8.43 -69.65 29.78
CA PRO A 224 7.39 -69.90 30.77
C PRO A 224 6.16 -68.97 30.64
N PRO A 225 4.98 -69.40 31.11
CA PRO A 225 3.68 -68.78 30.81
C PRO A 225 3.32 -67.58 31.71
N ASN A 226 2.59 -66.61 31.13
CA ASN A 226 1.94 -65.50 31.86
C ASN A 226 0.67 -65.98 32.57
N PRO A 227 0.41 -65.60 33.84
CA PRO A 227 -0.86 -65.90 34.47
C PRO A 227 -2.00 -64.96 34.01
N PRO A 228 -3.26 -65.42 34.08
CA PRO A 228 -4.39 -64.85 33.37
C PRO A 228 -5.19 -63.82 34.19
N ASN A 229 -5.90 -62.92 33.51
CA ASN A 229 -7.02 -62.18 34.10
C ASN A 229 -8.25 -63.11 34.21
N PRO A 230 -8.84 -63.30 35.40
CA PRO A 230 -10.01 -64.15 35.55
C PRO A 230 -11.32 -63.44 35.15
N PRO A 231 -12.22 -64.12 34.42
CA PRO A 231 -13.64 -63.77 34.33
C PRO A 231 -14.46 -64.32 35.53
N SER A 232 -15.64 -63.72 35.75
CA SER A 232 -16.51 -63.90 36.93
C SER A 232 -17.18 -65.29 37.08
N PRO A 233 -17.28 -65.84 38.31
CA PRO A 233 -18.18 -66.96 38.64
C PRO A 233 -19.47 -66.55 39.41
N PRO A 234 -20.50 -67.43 39.50
CA PRO A 234 -21.91 -67.11 39.82
C PRO A 234 -22.30 -67.22 41.31
N ASN A 235 -23.53 -66.75 41.65
CA ASN A 235 -24.13 -66.70 43.00
C ASN A 235 -24.46 -68.07 43.66
N PRO A 236 -24.21 -68.21 44.99
CA PRO A 236 -24.90 -69.14 45.91
C PRO A 236 -25.69 -68.43 47.05
N PRO A 237 -26.48 -69.16 47.88
CA PRO A 237 -27.80 -68.74 48.39
C PRO A 237 -27.84 -68.09 49.79
N SER A 238 -29.01 -67.50 50.11
CA SER A 238 -29.34 -66.80 51.37
C SER A 238 -29.46 -67.70 52.61
N PRO A 239 -29.00 -67.23 53.78
CA PRO A 239 -29.47 -67.65 55.11
C PRO A 239 -30.20 -66.51 55.88
N PRO A 240 -30.90 -66.81 57.00
CA PRO A 240 -32.19 -66.19 57.37
C PRO A 240 -32.15 -65.00 58.35
N SER A 241 -33.24 -64.20 58.35
CA SER A 241 -33.64 -63.19 59.38
C SER A 241 -34.07 -63.87 60.71
N PRO A 242 -34.10 -63.24 61.93
CA PRO A 242 -34.76 -61.95 62.31
C PRO A 242 -34.14 -61.24 63.59
N PRO A 243 -34.80 -60.38 64.43
CA PRO A 243 -35.73 -59.25 64.24
C PRO A 243 -35.39 -57.89 65.01
N SER A 244 -35.98 -56.78 64.51
CA SER A 244 -36.67 -55.61 65.18
C SER A 244 -35.95 -54.59 66.11
N PRO A 245 -36.51 -53.38 66.37
CA PRO A 245 -37.09 -52.32 65.51
C PRO A 245 -36.56 -50.89 65.91
N PRO A 246 -37.29 -49.77 65.68
CA PRO A 246 -36.93 -48.65 64.82
C PRO A 246 -36.26 -47.44 65.51
N ASN A 247 -35.83 -46.43 64.73
CA ASN A 247 -35.99 -45.03 65.14
C ASN A 247 -36.30 -44.12 63.93
N PRO A 248 -37.26 -43.19 64.06
CA PRO A 248 -37.73 -42.30 63.00
C PRO A 248 -36.71 -41.19 62.65
N PRO A 249 -36.88 -40.52 61.48
CA PRO A 249 -35.83 -39.71 60.87
C PRO A 249 -35.61 -38.38 61.60
N SER A 250 -34.34 -37.95 61.64
CA SER A 250 -33.99 -36.56 61.98
C SER A 250 -34.19 -35.69 60.73
N PRO A 251 -34.82 -34.51 60.86
CA PRO A 251 -35.07 -33.62 59.72
C PRO A 251 -33.75 -33.09 59.13
N PRO A 252 -33.66 -32.92 57.80
CA PRO A 252 -32.49 -32.32 57.18
C PRO A 252 -32.36 -30.85 57.62
N ASN A 253 -31.16 -30.46 58.01
CA ASN A 253 -30.83 -29.07 58.30
C ASN A 253 -31.09 -28.21 57.05
N PRO A 254 -31.73 -27.03 57.20
CA PRO A 254 -31.88 -26.10 56.09
C PRO A 254 -30.50 -25.62 55.60
N PRO A 255 -30.30 -25.48 54.29
CA PRO A 255 -29.06 -24.94 53.74
C PRO A 255 -28.85 -23.49 54.21
N SER A 256 -27.62 -23.17 54.58
CA SER A 256 -27.20 -21.83 54.96
C SER A 256 -27.53 -20.82 53.84
N PRO A 257 -28.01 -19.60 54.18
CA PRO A 257 -28.31 -18.59 53.18
C PRO A 257 -27.05 -18.19 52.41
N PRO A 258 -27.14 -17.94 51.09
CA PRO A 258 -26.02 -17.47 50.30
C PRO A 258 -25.60 -16.07 50.78
N SER A 259 -24.29 -15.84 50.82
CA SER A 259 -23.70 -14.53 51.10
C SER A 259 -24.27 -13.47 50.14
N PRO A 260 -24.52 -12.24 50.60
CA PRO A 260 -25.03 -11.18 49.74
C PRO A 260 -24.03 -10.89 48.61
N PRO A 261 -24.51 -10.59 47.38
CA PRO A 261 -23.63 -10.25 46.28
C PRO A 261 -22.88 -8.96 46.61
N SER A 262 -21.56 -8.98 46.44
CA SER A 262 -20.72 -7.79 46.48
C SER A 262 -21.22 -6.77 45.47
N HIS A 263 -21.39 -5.52 45.92
CA HIS A 263 -21.76 -4.38 45.08
C HIS A 263 -20.85 -4.30 43.83
N PRO A 264 -21.41 -4.01 42.63
CA PRO A 264 -20.58 -3.77 41.46
C PRO A 264 -19.67 -2.58 41.72
N ILE A 265 -18.38 -2.75 41.50
CA ILE A 265 -17.44 -1.63 41.41
C ILE A 265 -17.91 -0.80 40.19
N PRO A 266 -18.21 0.50 40.33
CA PRO A 266 -18.54 1.33 39.18
C PRO A 266 -17.37 1.28 38.19
N PRO A 267 -17.62 1.12 36.88
CA PRO A 267 -16.55 1.13 35.91
C PRO A 267 -15.80 2.45 36.00
N SER A 268 -14.47 2.37 36.03
CA SER A 268 -13.62 3.56 35.91
C SER A 268 -14.07 4.37 34.68
N PRO A 269 -14.17 5.70 34.78
CA PRO A 269 -14.52 6.51 33.62
C PRO A 269 -13.53 6.19 32.48
N PRO A 270 -14.01 6.03 31.24
CA PRO A 270 -13.12 5.78 30.11
C PRO A 270 -12.11 6.93 30.05
N ASN A 271 -10.83 6.59 29.87
CA ASN A 271 -9.82 7.59 29.60
C ASN A 271 -10.31 8.46 28.43
N PRO A 272 -10.21 9.81 28.53
CA PRO A 272 -10.52 10.66 27.40
C PRO A 272 -9.69 10.20 26.20
N PRO A 273 -10.27 10.15 24.99
CA PRO A 273 -9.55 9.75 23.80
C PRO A 273 -8.30 10.63 23.70
N SER A 274 -7.15 9.98 23.50
CA SER A 274 -5.91 10.69 23.22
C SER A 274 -6.17 11.68 22.10
N PRO A 275 -5.79 12.97 22.24
CA PRO A 275 -5.95 13.93 21.16
C PRO A 275 -5.30 13.35 19.90
N PRO A 276 -5.92 13.50 18.72
CA PRO A 276 -5.36 13.01 17.48
C PRO A 276 -3.93 13.55 17.35
N SER A 277 -2.98 12.65 17.09
CA SER A 277 -1.60 13.04 16.84
C SER A 277 -1.58 14.16 15.81
N PRO A 278 -0.82 15.25 16.05
CA PRO A 278 -0.69 16.31 15.06
C PRO A 278 -0.21 15.71 13.72
N PRO A 279 -0.67 16.24 12.57
CA PRO A 279 -0.23 15.77 11.27
C PRO A 279 1.30 15.78 11.22
N ASN A 280 1.91 14.69 10.73
CA ASN A 280 3.35 14.67 10.49
C ASN A 280 3.72 15.87 9.60
N PRO A 281 4.83 16.59 9.90
CA PRO A 281 5.28 17.68 9.04
C PRO A 281 5.55 17.15 7.62
N PRO A 282 5.36 17.98 6.57
CA PRO A 282 5.61 17.58 5.20
C PRO A 282 7.05 17.09 5.04
N SER A 283 7.22 15.98 4.32
CA SER A 283 8.52 15.41 3.99
C SER A 283 9.45 16.47 3.36
N PRO A 284 10.76 16.49 3.69
CA PRO A 284 11.69 17.39 3.01
C PRO A 284 11.74 17.07 1.51
N PRO A 285 11.97 18.07 0.65
CA PRO A 285 11.93 17.90 -0.80
C PRO A 285 12.94 16.86 -1.31
N SER A 286 14.12 16.74 -0.69
CA SER A 286 15.11 15.70 -1.02
C SER A 286 14.56 14.27 -0.85
N PHE A 287 13.73 14.04 0.17
CA PHE A 287 13.12 12.74 0.43
C PHE A 287 12.06 12.40 -0.61
N SER A 288 11.21 13.38 -0.97
CA SER A 288 10.22 13.21 -2.03
C SER A 288 10.87 13.04 -3.41
N VAL A 289 12.00 13.69 -3.68
CA VAL A 289 12.82 13.48 -4.89
C VAL A 289 13.36 12.05 -4.94
N SER A 290 13.97 11.58 -3.84
CA SER A 290 14.48 10.20 -3.75
C SER A 290 13.37 9.18 -3.92
N LEU A 291 12.21 9.38 -3.28
CA LEU A 291 11.08 8.47 -3.43
C LEU A 291 10.51 8.49 -4.86
N ALA A 292 10.28 9.67 -5.45
CA ALA A 292 9.80 9.78 -6.82
C ALA A 292 10.75 9.09 -7.81
N LEU A 293 12.06 9.31 -7.66
CA LEU A 293 13.08 8.65 -8.47
C LEU A 293 13.10 7.15 -8.23
N SER A 294 13.00 6.70 -6.98
CA SER A 294 12.94 5.28 -6.62
C SER A 294 11.73 4.60 -7.24
N TRP A 295 10.56 5.22 -7.21
CA TRP A 295 9.32 4.64 -7.73
C TRP A 295 9.28 4.68 -9.25
N CYS A 296 9.81 5.74 -9.87
CA CYS A 296 9.95 5.82 -11.32
C CYS A 296 10.99 4.81 -11.83
N CYS A 297 12.09 4.59 -11.10
CA CYS A 297 13.07 3.54 -11.39
C CYS A 297 12.62 2.16 -10.88
N SER A 298 11.58 2.10 -10.04
CA SER A 298 10.97 0.85 -9.59
C SER A 298 10.15 0.27 -10.73
N LYS A 299 10.18 -1.04 -10.78
CA LYS A 299 9.90 -1.78 -12.00
C LYS A 299 8.57 -2.53 -11.93
N THR A 300 7.61 -2.06 -11.15
CA THR A 300 6.34 -2.77 -10.95
C THR A 300 5.11 -1.90 -11.21
N GLY A 301 4.49 -2.10 -12.38
CA GLY A 301 3.07 -1.81 -12.67
C GLY A 301 2.54 -0.40 -12.39
N SER A 302 1.23 -0.23 -12.61
CA SER A 302 0.49 1.01 -12.35
C SER A 302 0.61 1.54 -10.90
N THR A 303 0.79 0.66 -9.90
CA THR A 303 0.85 1.04 -8.48
C THR A 303 2.12 1.84 -8.12
N ASP A 304 3.28 1.49 -8.68
CA ASP A 304 4.51 2.24 -8.40
C ASP A 304 4.48 3.61 -9.09
N ALA A 305 3.89 3.67 -10.28
CA ALA A 305 3.65 4.93 -10.96
C ALA A 305 2.76 5.87 -10.13
N ALA A 306 1.72 5.33 -9.47
CA ALA A 306 0.88 6.09 -8.54
C ALA A 306 1.70 6.66 -7.36
N PHE A 307 2.60 5.88 -6.77
CA PHE A 307 3.49 6.39 -5.71
C PHE A 307 4.52 7.40 -6.21
N ALA A 308 5.05 7.23 -7.42
CA ALA A 308 5.95 8.20 -8.04
C ALA A 308 5.22 9.54 -8.24
N LEU A 309 4.04 9.51 -8.86
CA LEU A 309 3.19 10.67 -9.10
C LEU A 309 2.75 11.35 -7.79
N GLN A 310 2.42 10.58 -6.75
CA GLN A 310 2.14 11.12 -5.41
C GLN A 310 3.34 11.93 -4.87
N ASN A 311 4.56 11.41 -4.97
CA ASN A 311 5.74 12.12 -4.49
C ASN A 311 6.08 13.35 -5.34
N LEU A 312 5.87 13.28 -6.66
CA LEU A 312 5.99 14.45 -7.53
C LEU A 312 4.93 15.52 -7.22
N ALA A 313 3.71 15.12 -6.87
CA ALA A 313 2.64 16.04 -6.47
C ALA A 313 2.87 16.70 -5.11
N LEU A 314 3.65 16.09 -4.21
CA LEU A 314 4.12 16.74 -2.98
C LEU A 314 5.16 17.84 -3.28
N LEU A 315 5.98 17.63 -4.32
CA LEU A 315 7.03 18.56 -4.72
C LEU A 315 6.49 19.74 -5.53
N THR A 316 5.82 19.46 -6.64
CA THR A 316 5.34 20.46 -7.62
C THR A 316 3.95 20.05 -8.11
N PRO A 317 2.89 20.30 -7.32
CA PRO A 317 1.52 19.92 -7.67
C PRO A 317 1.07 20.56 -8.99
N GLU A 318 1.52 21.78 -9.30
CA GLU A 318 1.16 22.53 -10.50
C GLU A 318 1.60 21.85 -11.82
N LEU A 319 2.62 20.99 -11.77
CA LEU A 319 3.09 20.23 -12.93
C LEU A 319 2.60 18.78 -12.94
N ALA A 320 2.47 18.17 -11.76
CA ALA A 320 2.15 16.74 -11.63
C ALA A 320 0.65 16.44 -11.79
N ILE A 321 -0.21 17.30 -11.23
CA ILE A 321 -1.66 17.06 -11.15
C ILE A 321 -2.36 17.23 -12.51
N PRO A 322 -2.18 18.32 -13.27
CA PRO A 322 -2.98 18.56 -14.48
C PRO A 322 -2.92 17.43 -15.53
N PRO A 323 -1.74 16.84 -15.84
CA PRO A 323 -1.67 15.75 -16.83
C PRO A 323 -2.39 14.47 -16.41
N VAL A 324 -2.42 14.17 -15.10
CA VAL A 324 -3.14 13.01 -14.57
C VAL A 324 -4.64 13.30 -14.55
N LEU A 325 -5.02 14.52 -14.21
CA LEU A 325 -6.40 15.00 -14.19
C LEU A 325 -7.04 14.95 -15.58
N GLU A 326 -6.37 15.47 -16.61
CA GLU A 326 -6.83 15.40 -18.01
C GLU A 326 -7.10 13.95 -18.45
N LYS A 327 -6.18 13.05 -18.12
CA LYS A 327 -6.33 11.61 -18.40
C LYS A 327 -7.46 10.97 -17.61
N THR A 328 -7.70 11.41 -16.38
CA THR A 328 -8.80 10.93 -15.53
C THR A 328 -10.14 11.35 -16.10
N TYR A 329 -10.30 12.62 -16.50
CA TYR A 329 -11.53 13.09 -17.15
C TYR A 329 -11.80 12.35 -18.46
N ALA A 330 -10.79 12.19 -19.30
CA ALA A 330 -10.92 11.41 -20.53
C ALA A 330 -11.34 9.95 -20.23
N ALA A 331 -10.72 9.31 -19.22
CA ALA A 331 -11.05 7.95 -18.83
C ALA A 331 -12.47 7.79 -18.26
N MET A 332 -13.00 8.81 -17.57
CA MET A 332 -14.38 8.81 -17.07
C MET A 332 -15.40 8.96 -18.20
N GLU A 333 -15.06 9.67 -19.28
CA GLU A 333 -15.93 9.83 -20.46
C GLU A 333 -15.88 8.59 -21.38
N THR A 334 -14.71 7.95 -21.52
CA THR A 334 -14.56 6.77 -22.37
C THR A 334 -15.05 5.50 -21.68
N LEU A 335 -16.22 5.00 -22.11
CA LEU A 335 -16.79 3.73 -21.63
C LEU A 335 -16.04 2.47 -22.13
N THR A 336 -15.04 2.60 -22.99
CA THR A 336 -14.43 1.49 -23.73
C THR A 336 -13.14 0.92 -23.12
N GLU A 337 -12.54 1.57 -22.12
CA GLU A 337 -11.26 1.15 -21.52
C GLU A 337 -11.28 1.15 -19.98
N PRO A 338 -11.87 0.12 -19.34
CA PRO A 338 -12.03 0.07 -17.88
C PRO A 338 -10.68 0.06 -17.12
N HIS A 339 -9.63 -0.51 -17.71
CA HIS A 339 -8.28 -0.53 -17.14
C HIS A 339 -7.66 0.87 -17.04
N THR A 340 -7.98 1.76 -17.98
CA THR A 340 -7.52 3.16 -18.00
C THR A 340 -8.15 3.95 -16.85
N LEU A 341 -9.44 3.74 -16.58
CA LEU A 341 -10.14 4.37 -15.46
C LEU A 341 -9.59 3.90 -14.10
N THR A 342 -9.41 2.60 -13.90
CA THR A 342 -8.89 2.07 -12.63
C THR A 342 -7.47 2.54 -12.32
N ALA A 343 -6.60 2.62 -13.34
CA ALA A 343 -5.25 3.16 -13.20
C ALA A 343 -5.24 4.65 -12.83
N THR A 344 -6.03 5.48 -13.52
CA THR A 344 -6.09 6.93 -13.28
C THR A 344 -6.67 7.26 -11.90
N LEU A 345 -7.74 6.57 -11.47
CA LEU A 345 -8.30 6.74 -10.12
C LEU A 345 -7.30 6.36 -9.02
N SER A 346 -6.52 5.29 -9.21
CA SER A 346 -5.46 4.88 -8.29
C SER A 346 -4.38 5.95 -8.12
N CYS A 347 -3.94 6.58 -9.22
CA CYS A 347 -3.00 7.70 -9.17
C CYS A 347 -3.60 8.93 -8.47
N MET A 348 -4.86 9.26 -8.77
CA MET A 348 -5.55 10.37 -8.13
C MET A 348 -5.77 10.18 -6.63
N ILE A 349 -5.99 8.94 -6.15
CA ILE A 349 -6.02 8.62 -4.71
C ILE A 349 -4.70 9.00 -4.05
N GLY A 350 -3.56 8.65 -4.65
CA GLY A 350 -2.24 9.02 -4.13
C GLY A 350 -2.03 10.53 -4.08
N MET A 351 -2.58 11.25 -5.06
CA MET A 351 -2.43 12.71 -5.21
C MET A 351 -3.51 13.53 -4.49
N ALA A 352 -4.51 12.87 -3.88
CA ALA A 352 -5.69 13.52 -3.30
C ALA A 352 -5.33 14.61 -2.28
N ARG A 353 -4.37 14.34 -1.38
CA ARG A 353 -3.92 15.33 -0.38
C ARG A 353 -3.28 16.56 -1.01
N SER A 354 -2.50 16.39 -2.07
CA SER A 354 -1.89 17.52 -2.80
C SER A 354 -2.93 18.30 -3.60
N LEU A 355 -3.99 17.63 -4.09
CA LEU A 355 -5.09 18.28 -4.81
C LEU A 355 -5.95 19.17 -3.90
N VAL A 356 -6.21 18.73 -2.67
CA VAL A 356 -7.04 19.47 -1.70
C VAL A 356 -6.24 20.37 -0.76
N ALA A 357 -4.91 20.41 -0.92
CA ALA A 357 -4.03 21.14 -0.02
C ALA A 357 -4.39 22.65 -0.03
N PRO A 358 -4.43 23.31 1.15
CA PRO A 358 -4.69 24.74 1.24
C PRO A 358 -3.48 25.60 0.80
N GLN A 359 -2.44 24.99 0.23
CA GLN A 359 -1.22 25.68 -0.19
C GLN A 359 -1.42 26.36 -1.55
N ASP A 360 -0.93 27.60 -1.70
CA ASP A 360 -1.07 28.44 -2.90
C ASP A 360 -0.41 27.90 -4.19
N ARG A 361 0.21 26.72 -4.16
CA ARG A 361 0.92 26.17 -5.33
C ARG A 361 -0.01 25.67 -6.43
N TYR A 362 -1.20 25.16 -6.07
CA TYR A 362 -2.20 24.73 -7.06
C TYR A 362 -3.64 24.91 -6.53
N PRO A 363 -4.14 26.16 -6.45
CA PRO A 363 -5.43 26.45 -5.82
C PRO A 363 -6.63 25.89 -6.62
N GLU A 364 -6.52 25.86 -7.95
CA GLU A 364 -7.52 25.35 -8.88
C GLU A 364 -7.87 23.86 -8.64
N GLY A 365 -6.93 23.08 -8.06
CA GLY A 365 -7.12 21.67 -7.76
C GLY A 365 -8.38 21.38 -6.94
N ARG A 366 -8.74 22.28 -6.02
CA ARG A 366 -9.93 22.14 -5.17
C ARG A 366 -11.23 22.16 -5.98
N ALA A 367 -11.29 22.87 -7.09
CA ALA A 367 -12.48 22.96 -7.94
C ALA A 367 -12.78 21.64 -8.65
N HIS A 368 -11.78 20.76 -8.80
CA HIS A 368 -11.94 19.48 -9.46
C HIS A 368 -12.52 18.38 -8.56
N VAL A 369 -12.54 18.56 -7.22
CA VAL A 369 -12.95 17.51 -6.28
C VAL A 369 -14.37 17.02 -6.54
N LEU A 370 -15.34 17.94 -6.58
CA LEU A 370 -16.74 17.60 -6.76
C LEU A 370 -17.02 17.00 -8.16
N PRO A 371 -16.54 17.59 -9.28
CA PRO A 371 -16.67 16.96 -10.59
C PRO A 371 -16.04 15.57 -10.68
N LEU A 372 -14.91 15.34 -10.02
CA LEU A 372 -14.28 14.02 -9.95
C LEU A 372 -15.13 13.02 -9.14
N LEU A 373 -15.67 13.44 -7.99
CA LEU A 373 -16.56 12.63 -7.17
C LEU A 373 -17.81 12.21 -7.97
N MET A 374 -18.47 13.18 -8.61
CA MET A 374 -19.63 12.93 -9.47
C MET A 374 -19.30 12.04 -10.67
N GLY A 375 -18.19 12.32 -11.37
CA GLY A 375 -17.73 11.53 -12.52
C GLY A 375 -17.31 10.11 -12.16
N SER A 376 -16.93 9.84 -10.91
CA SER A 376 -16.55 8.51 -10.42
C SER A 376 -17.75 7.62 -10.07
N LEU A 377 -18.95 8.18 -9.86
CA LEU A 377 -20.15 7.41 -9.44
C LEU A 377 -20.52 6.23 -10.37
N PRO A 378 -20.40 6.31 -11.71
CA PRO A 378 -20.60 5.17 -12.60
C PRO A 378 -19.57 4.04 -12.42
N GLY A 379 -18.52 4.26 -11.62
CA GLY A 379 -17.55 3.26 -11.21
C GLY A 379 -18.10 2.26 -10.19
N VAL A 380 -19.15 2.60 -9.45
CA VAL A 380 -19.90 1.67 -8.58
C VAL A 380 -20.78 0.80 -9.48
N ASP A 381 -20.18 -0.31 -9.95
CA ASP A 381 -20.76 -1.22 -10.94
C ASP A 381 -20.71 -2.66 -10.43
N PRO A 382 -21.86 -3.37 -10.32
CA PRO A 382 -21.87 -4.77 -9.91
C PRO A 382 -21.17 -5.71 -10.89
N ASN A 383 -21.01 -5.30 -12.15
CA ASN A 383 -20.42 -6.15 -13.18
C ASN A 383 -18.87 -6.12 -13.17
N ASP A 384 -18.26 -5.09 -12.56
CA ASP A 384 -16.81 -4.94 -12.49
C ASP A 384 -16.38 -4.63 -11.04
N PHE A 385 -16.09 -5.70 -10.30
CA PHE A 385 -15.62 -5.60 -8.92
C PHE A 385 -14.33 -4.80 -8.75
N SER A 386 -13.41 -4.85 -9.73
CA SER A 386 -12.14 -4.13 -9.62
C SER A 386 -12.36 -2.62 -9.75
N LYS A 387 -13.22 -2.22 -10.69
CA LYS A 387 -13.68 -0.84 -10.86
C LYS A 387 -14.47 -0.34 -9.65
N CYS A 388 -15.37 -1.18 -9.12
CA CYS A 388 -16.17 -0.86 -7.95
C CYS A 388 -15.29 -0.60 -6.71
N MET A 389 -14.33 -1.48 -6.43
CA MET A 389 -13.43 -1.35 -5.28
C MET A 389 -12.54 -0.11 -5.35
N ILE A 390 -11.94 0.19 -6.50
CA ILE A 390 -11.11 1.40 -6.63
C ILE A 390 -11.95 2.68 -6.53
N THR A 391 -13.20 2.63 -7.00
CA THR A 391 -14.15 3.75 -6.89
C THR A 391 -14.53 4.00 -5.43
N PHE A 392 -14.82 2.95 -4.65
CA PHE A 392 -15.05 3.08 -3.20
C PHE A 392 -13.83 3.66 -2.48
N GLN A 393 -12.63 3.18 -2.82
CA GLN A 393 -11.40 3.72 -2.25
C GLN A 393 -11.18 5.19 -2.63
N PHE A 394 -11.48 5.57 -3.87
CA PHE A 394 -11.41 6.93 -4.38
C PHE A 394 -12.34 7.86 -3.61
N ILE A 395 -13.64 7.52 -3.57
CA ILE A 395 -14.66 8.29 -2.88
C ILE A 395 -14.34 8.41 -1.39
N THR A 396 -13.99 7.31 -0.73
CA THR A 396 -13.58 7.31 0.68
C THR A 396 -12.41 8.27 0.91
N THR A 397 -11.37 8.21 0.07
CA THR A 397 -10.19 9.06 0.24
C THR A 397 -10.54 10.54 0.13
N PHE A 398 -11.28 10.96 -0.89
CA PHE A 398 -11.66 12.37 -1.06
C PHE A 398 -12.62 12.87 0.02
N THR A 399 -13.59 12.04 0.43
CA THR A 399 -14.57 12.40 1.46
C THR A 399 -13.94 12.48 2.85
N THR A 400 -12.88 11.72 3.15
CA THR A 400 -12.11 11.95 4.39
C THR A 400 -11.34 13.27 4.42
N LEU A 401 -11.07 13.86 3.25
CA LEU A 401 -10.26 15.07 3.13
C LEU A 401 -11.10 16.35 3.01
N VAL A 402 -12.36 16.24 2.56
CA VAL A 402 -13.26 17.37 2.32
C VAL A 402 -14.55 17.20 3.11
N PRO A 403 -14.91 18.15 3.99
CA PRO A 403 -16.18 18.11 4.71
C PRO A 403 -17.34 18.30 3.73
N ILE A 404 -18.36 17.43 3.83
CA ILE A 404 -19.53 17.43 2.95
C ILE A 404 -20.60 18.34 3.55
N VAL A 405 -20.41 19.64 3.36
CA VAL A 405 -21.26 20.69 3.93
C VAL A 405 -21.67 21.66 2.82
N ASP A 406 -22.95 21.98 2.74
CA ASP A 406 -23.44 23.04 1.88
C ASP A 406 -23.03 24.41 2.46
N CYS A 407 -22.11 25.06 1.78
CA CYS A 407 -21.57 26.38 2.08
C CYS A 407 -22.00 27.43 1.04
N SER A 408 -23.00 27.15 0.19
CA SER A 408 -23.46 28.04 -0.90
C SER A 408 -23.91 29.43 -0.43
N SER A 409 -24.36 29.55 0.83
CA SER A 409 -24.74 30.82 1.44
C SER A 409 -23.55 31.64 1.98
N ALA A 410 -22.35 31.06 2.12
CA ALA A 410 -21.19 31.71 2.72
C ALA A 410 -20.71 32.98 2.00
N PRO A 411 -20.72 33.07 0.65
CA PRO A 411 -20.34 34.28 -0.09
C PRO A 411 -21.17 35.51 0.23
N SER A 412 -22.42 35.31 0.68
CA SER A 412 -23.30 36.42 1.11
C SER A 412 -22.98 36.94 2.52
N ARG A 413 -22.27 36.13 3.33
CA ARG A 413 -21.99 36.38 4.75
C ARG A 413 -20.56 36.86 4.99
N HIS A 414 -19.63 36.55 4.08
CA HIS A 414 -18.22 36.88 4.19
C HIS A 414 -17.74 37.62 2.93
N GLY A 415 -17.22 38.84 3.09
CA GLY A 415 -16.68 39.65 1.99
C GLY A 415 -15.23 39.36 1.63
N ASP A 416 -14.51 38.59 2.46
CA ASP A 416 -13.06 38.37 2.36
C ASP A 416 -12.67 37.15 1.51
N LEU A 417 -13.62 36.55 0.77
CA LEU A 417 -13.41 35.35 -0.04
C LEU A 417 -12.82 35.70 -1.41
N THR A 418 -11.87 34.90 -1.87
CA THR A 418 -11.36 34.94 -3.25
C THR A 418 -12.44 34.49 -4.24
N GLU A 419 -12.34 34.89 -5.52
CA GLU A 419 -13.30 34.47 -6.55
C GLU A 419 -13.40 32.94 -6.66
N LEU A 420 -12.25 32.24 -6.61
CA LEU A 420 -12.21 30.79 -6.60
C LEU A 420 -12.94 30.18 -5.39
N GLU A 421 -12.80 30.76 -4.20
CA GLU A 421 -13.50 30.28 -3.00
C GLU A 421 -15.01 30.52 -3.07
N LYS A 422 -15.44 31.61 -3.71
CA LYS A 422 -16.87 31.86 -3.98
C LYS A 422 -17.42 30.78 -4.91
N ASP A 423 -16.72 30.47 -6.00
CA ASP A 423 -17.12 29.42 -6.94
C ASP A 423 -17.20 28.05 -6.26
N LEU A 424 -16.22 27.72 -5.40
CA LEU A 424 -16.24 26.50 -4.58
C LEU A 424 -17.44 26.45 -3.63
N CYS A 425 -17.76 27.57 -2.99
CA CYS A 425 -18.94 27.65 -2.12
C CYS A 425 -20.22 27.42 -2.91
N PHE A 426 -20.37 28.03 -4.09
CA PHE A 426 -21.55 27.81 -4.92
C PHE A 426 -21.67 26.36 -5.40
N ALA A 427 -20.55 25.72 -5.76
CA ALA A 427 -20.53 24.32 -6.16
C ALA A 427 -20.93 23.36 -5.02
N SER A 428 -20.73 23.74 -3.75
CA SER A 428 -21.04 22.88 -2.61
C SER A 428 -22.52 22.51 -2.44
N VAL A 429 -23.43 23.17 -3.16
CA VAL A 429 -24.85 22.79 -3.22
C VAL A 429 -25.06 21.38 -3.78
N GLU A 430 -24.21 20.94 -4.71
CA GLU A 430 -24.33 19.62 -5.35
C GLU A 430 -23.88 18.46 -4.45
N PHE A 431 -23.36 18.73 -3.24
CA PHE A 431 -22.98 17.67 -2.32
C PHE A 431 -24.17 16.81 -1.88
N GLU A 432 -25.36 17.40 -1.75
CA GLU A 432 -26.58 16.62 -1.47
C GLU A 432 -26.87 15.64 -2.62
N ASP A 433 -26.86 16.14 -3.86
CA ASP A 433 -27.06 15.33 -5.06
C ASP A 433 -26.02 14.21 -5.17
N PHE A 434 -24.76 14.51 -4.88
CA PHE A 434 -23.69 13.52 -4.84
C PHE A 434 -23.99 12.37 -3.87
N VAL A 435 -24.33 12.70 -2.61
CA VAL A 435 -24.62 11.69 -1.58
C VAL A 435 -25.83 10.85 -1.97
N LEU A 436 -26.89 11.49 -2.49
CA LEU A 436 -28.11 10.79 -2.90
C LEU A 436 -27.90 9.86 -4.09
N GLN A 437 -27.15 10.31 -5.10
CA GLN A 437 -26.82 9.49 -6.28
C GLN A 437 -25.85 8.36 -5.92
N PHE A 438 -24.89 8.61 -5.03
CA PHE A 438 -24.02 7.56 -4.51
C PHE A 438 -24.83 6.47 -3.80
N LEU A 439 -25.78 6.84 -2.94
CA LEU A 439 -26.66 5.89 -2.26
C LEU A 439 -27.52 5.09 -3.25
N ASP A 440 -28.06 5.73 -4.31
CA ASP A 440 -28.81 5.01 -5.35
C ASP A 440 -27.95 3.95 -6.05
N ARG A 441 -26.68 4.26 -6.33
CA ARG A 441 -25.73 3.29 -6.91
C ARG A 441 -25.41 2.16 -5.94
N CYS A 442 -25.27 2.47 -4.66
CA CYS A 442 -25.08 1.46 -3.61
C CYS A 442 -26.28 0.53 -3.48
N PHE A 443 -27.50 1.06 -3.58
CA PHE A 443 -28.73 0.26 -3.53
C PHE A 443 -28.85 -0.65 -4.75
N ALA A 444 -28.57 -0.12 -5.96
CA ALA A 444 -28.54 -0.94 -7.16
C ALA A 444 -27.48 -2.06 -7.07
N LEU A 445 -26.31 -1.78 -6.49
CA LEU A 445 -25.27 -2.78 -6.22
C LEU A 445 -25.78 -3.87 -5.26
N ILE A 446 -26.47 -3.50 -4.17
CA ILE A 446 -27.06 -4.45 -3.22
C ILE A 446 -28.11 -5.34 -3.90
N ASP A 447 -29.04 -4.74 -4.67
CA ASP A 447 -30.12 -5.47 -5.33
C ASP A 447 -29.57 -6.49 -6.35
N SER A 448 -28.51 -6.11 -7.07
CA SER A 448 -27.83 -7.01 -8.02
C SER A 448 -26.93 -8.07 -7.37
N SER A 449 -26.62 -7.94 -6.07
CA SER A 449 -25.80 -8.89 -5.31
C SER A 449 -26.63 -9.96 -4.60
N THR A 450 -27.89 -10.12 -4.98
CA THR A 450 -28.81 -11.11 -4.39
C THR A 450 -28.43 -12.53 -4.82
N LEU A 451 -28.47 -13.48 -3.88
CA LEU A 451 -28.24 -14.89 -4.15
C LEU A 451 -29.36 -15.48 -5.01
N GLU A 452 -29.13 -15.66 -6.32
CA GLU A 452 -30.00 -16.48 -7.16
C GLU A 452 -29.65 -17.97 -6.96
N GLN A 453 -30.57 -18.72 -6.32
CA GLN A 453 -30.45 -20.18 -6.21
C GLN A 453 -30.55 -20.83 -7.59
N THR A 454 -29.41 -21.19 -8.18
CA THR A 454 -29.34 -21.84 -9.50
C THR A 454 -29.34 -23.37 -9.44
N ARG A 455 -29.37 -23.97 -8.23
CA ARG A 455 -29.44 -25.42 -8.00
C ARG A 455 -30.39 -25.75 -6.85
N ASP A 456 -31.37 -26.60 -7.13
CA ASP A 456 -32.35 -27.11 -6.15
C ASP A 456 -31.75 -28.01 -5.05
N GLU A 457 -30.48 -28.46 -5.17
CA GLU A 457 -29.94 -29.53 -4.32
C GLU A 457 -28.85 -29.12 -3.32
N MET A 458 -28.46 -27.85 -3.23
CA MET A 458 -27.49 -27.41 -2.21
C MET A 458 -27.62 -25.91 -1.95
N GLU A 459 -28.03 -25.54 -0.74
CA GLU A 459 -27.91 -24.16 -0.25
C GLU A 459 -26.41 -23.81 -0.26
N THR A 460 -25.98 -22.98 -1.22
CA THR A 460 -24.66 -22.33 -1.17
C THR A 460 -24.73 -21.24 -0.10
N ASP A 461 -24.63 -21.67 1.15
CA ASP A 461 -24.80 -20.83 2.35
C ASP A 461 -23.55 -19.97 2.66
N THR A 462 -22.59 -19.92 1.72
CA THR A 462 -21.28 -19.29 1.92
C THR A 462 -21.09 -18.13 0.96
N GLN A 463 -21.13 -16.91 1.50
CA GLN A 463 -20.71 -15.66 0.85
C GLN A 463 -19.32 -15.82 0.22
N THR A 464 -19.16 -15.34 -1.01
CA THR A 464 -17.85 -15.40 -1.67
C THR A 464 -16.88 -14.37 -1.07
N HIS A 465 -15.57 -14.66 -1.12
CA HIS A 465 -14.55 -13.70 -0.63
C HIS A 465 -14.63 -12.34 -1.35
N LEU A 466 -15.09 -12.31 -2.61
CA LEU A 466 -15.27 -11.07 -3.37
C LEU A 466 -16.47 -10.26 -2.85
N GLU A 467 -17.61 -10.90 -2.61
CA GLU A 467 -18.78 -10.23 -2.01
C GLU A 467 -18.46 -9.64 -0.63
N SER A 468 -17.67 -10.33 0.19
CA SER A 468 -17.27 -9.83 1.51
C SER A 468 -16.38 -8.57 1.41
N LEU A 469 -15.51 -8.49 0.40
CA LEU A 469 -14.71 -7.29 0.16
C LEU A 469 -15.56 -6.11 -0.31
N VAL A 470 -16.55 -6.36 -1.16
CA VAL A 470 -17.50 -5.34 -1.64
C VAL A 470 -18.37 -4.84 -0.50
N GLU A 471 -18.89 -5.73 0.35
CA GLU A 471 -19.63 -5.39 1.56
C GLU A 471 -18.82 -4.47 2.47
N LEU A 472 -17.56 -4.82 2.74
CA LEU A 472 -16.65 -4.01 3.55
C LEU A 472 -16.39 -2.63 2.92
N GLY A 473 -16.11 -2.59 1.61
CA GLY A 473 -15.88 -1.36 0.86
C GLY A 473 -17.10 -0.43 0.88
N LEU A 474 -18.28 -1.00 0.64
CA LEU A 474 -19.56 -0.30 0.66
C LEU A 474 -19.84 0.30 2.05
N SER A 475 -19.81 -0.52 3.10
CA SER A 475 -20.09 -0.09 4.47
C SER A 475 -19.09 0.97 4.95
N SER A 476 -17.80 0.79 4.67
CA SER A 476 -16.76 1.76 4.99
C SER A 476 -16.95 3.09 4.28
N THR A 477 -17.29 3.08 2.99
CA THR A 477 -17.48 4.29 2.19
C THR A 477 -18.72 5.06 2.65
N VAL A 478 -19.84 4.36 2.83
CA VAL A 478 -21.09 4.96 3.34
C VAL A 478 -20.86 5.56 4.72
N SER A 479 -20.22 4.83 5.64
CA SER A 479 -19.91 5.35 6.98
C SER A 479 -19.05 6.62 6.92
N THR A 480 -18.06 6.65 6.04
CA THR A 480 -17.15 7.80 5.87
C THR A 480 -17.91 9.02 5.37
N ILE A 481 -18.73 8.86 4.33
CA ILE A 481 -19.56 9.93 3.77
C ILE A 481 -20.50 10.48 4.84
N LEU A 482 -21.27 9.61 5.49
CA LEU A 482 -22.25 10.03 6.50
C LEU A 482 -21.60 10.75 7.68
N THR A 483 -20.40 10.34 8.09
CA THR A 483 -19.64 11.01 9.17
C THR A 483 -19.19 12.42 8.78
N GLN A 484 -18.94 12.65 7.49
CA GLN A 484 -18.44 13.93 6.97
C GLN A 484 -19.56 14.86 6.52
N CYS A 485 -20.80 14.37 6.45
CA CYS A 485 -21.98 15.16 6.09
C CYS A 485 -22.39 16.15 7.18
N SER A 486 -22.89 17.31 6.75
CA SER A 486 -23.67 18.20 7.61
C SER A 486 -24.95 17.51 8.13
N THR A 487 -25.53 18.03 9.21
CA THR A 487 -26.77 17.49 9.78
C THR A 487 -27.95 17.50 8.82
N ASP A 488 -27.98 18.42 7.86
CA ASP A 488 -29.10 18.55 6.93
C ASP A 488 -29.01 17.50 5.82
N ILE A 489 -27.83 17.37 5.19
CA ILE A 489 -27.56 16.31 4.20
C ILE A 489 -27.70 14.92 4.84
N TYR A 490 -27.19 14.75 6.07
CA TYR A 490 -27.30 13.49 6.80
C TYR A 490 -28.76 13.06 7.03
N LYS A 491 -29.67 13.98 7.38
CA LYS A 491 -31.09 13.63 7.57
C LYS A 491 -31.74 13.12 6.29
N VAL A 492 -31.46 13.74 5.16
CA VAL A 492 -32.01 13.32 3.85
C VAL A 492 -31.45 11.95 3.47
N ALA A 493 -30.14 11.75 3.65
CA ALA A 493 -29.48 10.47 3.43
C ALA A 493 -30.03 9.35 4.34
N LEU A 494 -30.22 9.64 5.63
CA LEU A 494 -30.79 8.70 6.61
C LEU A 494 -32.22 8.30 6.24
N GLN A 495 -33.06 9.27 5.86
CA GLN A 495 -34.42 8.99 5.43
C GLN A 495 -34.44 8.08 4.19
N LYS A 496 -33.50 8.30 3.27
CA LYS A 496 -33.37 7.49 2.06
C LYS A 496 -32.93 6.05 2.37
N VAL A 497 -31.94 5.86 3.25
CA VAL A 497 -31.53 4.53 3.75
C VAL A 497 -32.68 3.84 4.47
N TYR A 498 -33.41 4.55 5.33
CA TYR A 498 -34.58 4.01 6.05
C TYR A 498 -35.68 3.56 5.08
N ASN A 499 -36.01 4.38 4.09
CA ASN A 499 -37.02 4.03 3.09
C ASN A 499 -36.60 2.78 2.32
N PHE A 500 -35.35 2.72 1.83
CA PHE A 500 -34.85 1.56 1.09
C PHE A 500 -34.88 0.26 1.92
N ALA A 501 -34.46 0.33 3.19
CA ALA A 501 -34.42 -0.81 4.09
C ALA A 501 -35.82 -1.31 4.51
N THR A 502 -36.84 -0.44 4.51
CA THR A 502 -38.21 -0.79 4.93
C THR A 502 -39.15 -1.10 3.79
N SER A 503 -38.89 -0.59 2.57
CA SER A 503 -39.74 -0.83 1.40
C SER A 503 -39.44 -2.12 0.66
N ASN A 504 -38.25 -2.71 0.88
CA ASN A 504 -37.78 -3.89 0.15
C ASN A 504 -37.56 -5.07 1.10
N ILE A 505 -37.68 -6.29 0.54
CA ILE A 505 -37.42 -7.55 1.26
C ILE A 505 -36.10 -8.10 0.71
N PHE A 506 -35.14 -8.37 1.60
CA PHE A 506 -33.81 -8.87 1.25
C PHE A 506 -33.61 -10.30 1.74
N GLU A 507 -32.76 -11.05 1.04
CA GLU A 507 -32.28 -12.34 1.55
C GLU A 507 -31.22 -12.14 2.65
N THR A 508 -31.02 -13.11 3.53
CA THR A 508 -30.31 -12.94 4.79
C THR A 508 -28.79 -13.09 4.71
N CYS A 509 -28.26 -13.67 3.66
CA CYS A 509 -26.87 -14.12 3.55
C CYS A 509 -25.96 -13.05 2.95
N VAL A 510 -26.36 -12.34 1.88
CA VAL A 510 -25.51 -11.35 1.17
C VAL A 510 -26.14 -9.95 1.18
N SER A 511 -27.17 -9.71 0.39
CA SER A 511 -27.89 -8.44 0.25
C SER A 511 -28.42 -7.90 1.58
N GLY A 512 -29.10 -8.71 2.39
CA GLY A 512 -29.61 -8.29 3.69
C GLY A 512 -28.50 -7.98 4.69
N ARG A 513 -27.35 -8.67 4.59
CA ARG A 513 -26.17 -8.36 5.38
C ARG A 513 -25.57 -7.00 4.97
N MET A 514 -25.44 -6.74 3.67
CA MET A 514 -24.99 -5.45 3.14
C MET A 514 -25.90 -4.29 3.60
N VAL A 515 -27.22 -4.47 3.53
CA VAL A 515 -28.19 -3.47 4.03
C VAL A 515 -28.06 -3.27 5.53
N ALA A 516 -27.94 -4.34 6.31
CA ALA A 516 -27.78 -4.24 7.76
C ALA A 516 -26.52 -3.45 8.14
N ASP A 517 -25.42 -3.64 7.41
CA ASP A 517 -24.18 -2.91 7.64
C ASP A 517 -24.23 -1.45 7.18
N VAL A 518 -24.95 -1.14 6.10
CA VAL A 518 -25.27 0.25 5.71
C VAL A 518 -26.13 0.93 6.79
N CYS A 519 -27.16 0.26 7.30
CA CYS A 519 -27.98 0.76 8.41
C CYS A 519 -27.14 0.98 9.69
N ARG A 520 -26.21 0.06 9.97
CA ARG A 520 -25.27 0.19 11.09
C ARG A 520 -24.35 1.39 10.91
N ALA A 521 -23.85 1.62 9.69
CA ALA A 521 -23.02 2.78 9.38
C ALA A 521 -23.79 4.09 9.63
N ALA A 522 -25.05 4.16 9.19
CA ALA A 522 -25.91 5.32 9.46
C ALA A 522 -26.18 5.53 10.95
N ALA A 523 -26.43 4.45 11.71
CA ALA A 523 -26.72 4.53 13.14
C ALA A 523 -25.51 4.84 14.03
N LYS A 524 -24.27 4.74 13.50
CA LYS A 524 -23.03 5.05 14.24
C LYS A 524 -22.68 6.54 14.25
N VAL A 525 -23.12 7.27 13.23
CA VAL A 525 -22.97 8.73 13.09
C VAL A 525 -24.01 9.40 13.97
#